data_AF-A0A9P0E2N1-F1
#
_entry.id   AF-A0A9P0E2N1-F1
#
_cell.length_a   1.000
_cell.length_b   1.000
_cell.length_c   1.000
_cell.angle_alpha   90.00
_cell.angle_beta   90.00
_cell.angle_gamma   90.00
#
_symmetry.space_group_name_H-M   'P 1'
#
loop_
_entity.id
_entity.type
_entity.pdbx_description
1 polymer ?
#
loop_
_entity_poly.entity_id
_entity_poly.type
_entity_poly.pdbx_seq_one_letter_code
_entity_poly.pdbx_strand_id
1 'polypeptide(L)'
;MGIIQDVTRRWEGNQQQVAPQRPKIEHKSSQVLPMNNVTVRSGEKTTVKCISRYGNPPAKLKWFLGETELPSNQSNSPEVDNRRTWVAVSVLEIHVDKVQHRKLLKCATIHESYPTKVLAIEVRLDVTCK
;
A
#
# COMPACT_ATOMS: atom_id res chain seq x y z
N MET A 1 -39.06 -13.28 -41.01
CA MET A 1 -37.75 -13.87 -41.37
C MET A 1 -36.68 -12.97 -40.80
N GLY A 2 -36.07 -13.38 -39.69
CA GLY A 2 -34.96 -12.67 -39.06
C GLY A 2 -33.62 -13.17 -39.61
N ILE A 3 -32.65 -12.27 -39.74
CA ILE A 3 -31.24 -12.61 -39.83
C ILE A 3 -30.42 -11.50 -39.14
N ILE A 4 -30.18 -11.75 -37.84
CA ILE A 4 -28.92 -11.58 -37.10
C ILE A 4 -28.06 -10.34 -37.47
N GLN A 5 -28.10 -9.32 -36.60
CA GLN A 5 -27.03 -8.32 -36.53
C GLN A 5 -25.75 -8.98 -36.02
N ASP A 6 -24.63 -8.65 -36.69
CA ASP A 6 -23.25 -9.06 -36.43
C ASP A 6 -22.92 -9.42 -34.98
N VAL A 7 -22.70 -10.72 -34.76
CA VAL A 7 -21.98 -11.27 -33.63
C VAL A 7 -20.49 -11.01 -33.86
N THR A 8 -19.99 -9.86 -33.41
CA THR A 8 -18.56 -9.71 -33.07
C THR A 8 -18.30 -8.64 -32.02
N ARG A 9 -19.12 -8.58 -30.96
CA ARG A 9 -18.59 -8.08 -29.68
C ARG A 9 -17.73 -9.18 -29.07
N ARG A 10 -16.44 -9.07 -29.39
CA ARG A 10 -15.32 -9.78 -28.79
C ARG A 10 -15.56 -9.92 -27.27
N TRP A 11 -15.66 -11.15 -26.79
CA TRP A 11 -15.67 -11.46 -25.36
C TRP A 11 -14.31 -11.08 -24.78
N GLU A 12 -14.10 -9.79 -24.48
CA GLU A 12 -13.01 -9.36 -23.61
C GLU A 12 -13.37 -9.87 -22.22
N GLY A 13 -12.70 -10.95 -21.81
CA GLY A 13 -12.91 -11.63 -20.54
C GLY A 13 -12.99 -10.61 -19.42
N ASN A 14 -14.14 -10.59 -18.74
CA ASN A 14 -14.44 -9.67 -17.67
C ASN A 14 -13.48 -9.94 -16.50
N GLN A 15 -12.29 -9.33 -16.52
CA GLN A 15 -11.34 -9.40 -15.42
C GLN A 15 -11.90 -8.54 -14.30
N GLN A 16 -12.77 -9.14 -13.48
CA GLN A 16 -13.44 -8.49 -12.36
C GLN A 16 -12.38 -8.02 -11.36
N GLN A 17 -11.99 -6.76 -11.47
CA GLN A 17 -11.09 -6.13 -10.52
C GLN A 17 -11.84 -5.92 -9.19
N VAL A 18 -11.18 -6.24 -8.09
CA VAL A 18 -11.70 -6.00 -6.75
C VAL A 18 -10.84 -4.93 -6.11
N ALA A 19 -11.46 -3.82 -5.72
CA ALA A 19 -10.75 -2.73 -5.09
C ALA A 19 -10.17 -3.18 -3.74
N PRO A 20 -8.86 -3.05 -3.54
CA PRO A 20 -8.26 -3.33 -2.26
C PRO A 20 -8.79 -2.37 -1.19
N GLN A 21 -8.67 -2.77 0.07
CA GLN A 21 -8.90 -1.88 1.20
C GLN A 21 -7.85 -0.77 1.22
N ARG A 22 -8.22 0.38 1.79
CA ARG A 22 -7.26 1.46 2.07
C ARG A 22 -6.07 0.87 2.85
N PRO A 23 -4.82 1.17 2.44
CA PRO A 23 -3.63 0.66 3.11
C PRO A 23 -3.62 1.03 4.59
N LYS A 24 -2.95 0.18 5.38
CA LYS A 24 -2.66 0.40 6.80
C LYS A 24 -1.17 0.37 7.02
N ILE A 25 -0.66 1.29 7.83
CA ILE A 25 0.74 1.28 8.26
C ILE A 25 0.83 0.58 9.61
N GLU A 26 1.81 -0.29 9.78
CA GLU A 26 2.14 -0.94 11.05
C GLU A 26 3.60 -0.66 11.45
N HIS A 27 3.79 -0.38 12.74
CA HIS A 27 5.09 -0.21 13.36
C HIS A 27 5.09 -0.96 14.69
N LYS A 28 6.15 -1.72 14.99
CA LYS A 28 6.24 -2.57 16.20
C LYS A 28 4.99 -3.47 16.38
N SER A 29 4.51 -4.06 15.28
CA SER A 29 3.32 -4.94 15.22
C SER A 29 1.99 -4.26 15.59
N SER A 30 1.93 -2.93 15.63
CA SER A 30 0.71 -2.17 15.91
C SER A 30 0.35 -1.27 14.73
N GLN A 31 -0.94 -1.14 14.41
CA GLN A 31 -1.42 -0.23 13.39
C GLN A 31 -1.20 1.23 13.83
N VAL A 32 -0.58 2.01 12.96
CA VAL A 32 -0.38 3.45 13.13
C VAL A 32 -1.47 4.17 12.34
N LEU A 33 -2.34 4.90 13.06
CA LEU A 33 -3.37 5.73 12.43
C LEU A 33 -2.75 6.98 11.80
N PRO A 34 -3.36 7.60 10.77
CA PRO A 34 -2.80 8.78 10.11
C PRO A 34 -2.52 9.99 11.02
N MET A 35 -3.18 10.08 12.18
CA MET A 35 -2.95 11.12 13.18
C MET A 35 -1.87 10.77 14.21
N ASN A 36 -1.39 9.53 14.20
CA ASN A 36 -0.37 9.03 15.13
C ASN A 36 1.01 9.09 14.49
N ASN A 37 2.03 9.02 15.35
CA ASN A 37 3.42 9.10 14.92
C ASN A 37 4.08 7.72 14.95
N VAL A 38 5.08 7.55 14.08
CA VAL A 38 6.06 6.48 14.18
C VAL A 38 7.25 7.01 14.97
N THR A 39 7.37 6.59 16.23
CA THR A 39 8.43 7.06 17.12
C THR A 39 9.67 6.16 17.04
N VAL A 40 10.81 6.77 16.68
CA VAL A 40 12.08 6.08 16.41
C VAL A 40 13.23 6.87 17.04
N ARG A 41 14.24 6.18 17.53
CA ARG A 41 15.45 6.86 18.02
C ARG A 41 16.34 7.26 16.85
N SER A 42 16.94 8.45 16.94
CA SER A 42 17.92 8.88 15.95
C SER A 42 19.08 7.88 15.86
N GLY A 43 19.48 7.53 14.64
CA GLY A 43 20.53 6.55 14.35
C GLY A 43 20.07 5.09 14.45
N GLU A 44 18.79 4.83 14.71
CA GLU A 44 18.25 3.47 14.75
C GLU A 44 17.72 3.06 13.35
N LYS A 45 17.86 1.77 13.03
CA LYS A 45 17.14 1.17 11.90
C LYS A 45 15.78 0.71 12.39
N THR A 46 14.72 1.10 11.68
CA THR A 46 13.37 0.69 12.02
C THR A 46 12.67 0.04 10.83
N THR A 47 11.77 -0.90 11.14
CA THR A 47 10.96 -1.60 10.15
C THR A 47 9.52 -1.13 10.24
N VAL A 48 8.98 -0.67 9.12
CA VAL A 48 7.59 -0.24 8.97
C VAL A 48 6.94 -1.10 7.90
N LYS A 49 5.69 -1.54 8.13
CA LYS A 49 4.94 -2.33 7.15
C LYS A 49 3.76 -1.51 6.63
N CYS A 50 3.45 -1.71 5.35
CA CYS A 50 2.23 -1.22 4.74
C CYS A 50 1.45 -2.41 4.19
N ILE A 51 0.17 -2.50 4.54
CA ILE A 51 -0.66 -3.65 4.25
C ILE A 51 -1.92 -3.17 3.51
N SER A 52 -2.15 -3.73 2.32
CA SER A 52 -3.34 -3.51 1.51
C SER A 52 -4.03 -4.85 1.27
N ARG A 53 -5.26 -4.99 1.77
CA ARG A 53 -6.01 -6.26 1.80
C ARG A 53 -7.07 -6.36 0.72
N TYR A 54 -7.49 -7.58 0.42
CA TYR A 54 -8.62 -7.92 -0.46
C TYR A 54 -8.55 -7.34 -1.90
N GLY A 55 -7.35 -7.09 -2.43
CA GLY A 55 -7.17 -6.59 -3.81
C GLY A 55 -7.18 -7.70 -4.84
N ASN A 56 -7.76 -7.46 -6.01
CA ASN A 56 -7.58 -8.34 -7.17
C ASN A 56 -7.45 -7.52 -8.47
N PRO A 57 -6.28 -7.49 -9.14
CA PRO A 57 -5.00 -8.10 -8.72
C PRO A 57 -4.45 -7.50 -7.41
N PRO A 58 -3.40 -8.09 -6.79
CA PRO A 58 -2.75 -7.47 -5.64
C PRO A 58 -2.25 -6.06 -5.99
N ALA A 59 -2.45 -5.11 -5.06
CA ALA A 59 -2.02 -3.74 -5.26
C ALA A 59 -0.49 -3.62 -5.26
N LYS A 60 0.04 -2.61 -5.96
CA LYS A 60 1.46 -2.24 -5.87
C LYS A 60 1.63 -1.22 -4.75
N LEU A 61 2.59 -1.43 -3.87
CA LEU A 61 2.86 -0.57 -2.73
C LEU A 61 4.20 0.15 -2.92
N LYS A 62 4.18 1.47 -2.71
CA LYS A 62 5.35 2.34 -2.78
C LYS A 62 5.47 3.17 -1.51
N TRP A 63 6.70 3.42 -1.10
CA TRP A 63 6.98 4.25 0.06
C TRP A 63 7.62 5.56 -0.36
N PHE A 64 7.25 6.63 0.35
CA PHE A 64 7.89 7.93 0.19
C PHE A 64 8.17 8.55 1.55
N LEU A 65 9.30 9.23 1.68
CA LEU A 65 9.61 10.09 2.81
C LEU A 65 9.68 11.53 2.32
N GLY A 66 8.62 12.30 2.56
CA GLY A 66 8.37 13.52 1.80
C GLY A 66 8.18 13.21 0.31
N GLU A 67 9.03 13.80 -0.54
CA GLU A 67 9.01 13.59 -1.99
C GLU A 67 9.93 12.45 -2.47
N THR A 68 10.75 11.88 -1.57
CA THR A 68 11.74 10.86 -1.95
C THR A 68 11.13 9.47 -1.90
N GLU A 69 11.11 8.75 -3.02
CA GLU A 69 10.73 7.33 -3.07
C GLU A 69 11.78 6.46 -2.36
N LEU A 70 11.31 5.51 -1.55
CA LEU A 70 12.16 4.60 -0.79
C LEU A 70 12.03 3.16 -1.32
N PRO A 71 13.15 2.41 -1.41
CA PRO A 71 13.11 1.01 -1.77
C PRO A 71 12.44 0.20 -0.66
N SER A 72 11.64 -0.79 -1.04
CA SER A 72 10.96 -1.68 -0.09
C SER A 72 10.76 -3.06 -0.69
N ASN A 73 10.56 -4.05 0.17
CA ASN A 73 10.31 -5.42 -0.23
C ASN A 73 8.82 -5.71 -0.12
N GLN A 74 8.16 -5.92 -1.26
CA GLN A 74 6.74 -6.30 -1.30
C GLN A 74 6.58 -7.81 -1.46
N SER A 75 5.68 -8.39 -0.68
CA SER A 75 5.16 -9.74 -0.83
C SER A 75 3.65 -9.73 -0.99
N ASN A 76 3.13 -10.66 -1.80
CA ASN A 76 1.69 -10.82 -2.03
C ASN A 76 1.30 -12.26 -1.72
N SER A 77 0.16 -12.44 -1.07
CA SER A 77 -0.41 -13.77 -0.83
C SER A 77 -1.94 -13.71 -0.92
N PRO A 78 -2.62 -14.82 -1.22
CA PRO A 78 -4.08 -14.87 -1.13
C PRO A 78 -4.56 -14.56 0.30
N GLU A 79 -5.73 -13.95 0.44
CA GLU A 79 -6.38 -13.81 1.74
C GLU A 79 -6.85 -15.18 2.26
N VAL A 80 -6.81 -15.36 3.59
CA VAL A 80 -7.14 -16.63 4.24
C VAL A 80 -8.64 -16.93 4.12
N ASP A 81 -9.47 -15.90 4.33
CA ASP A 81 -10.93 -15.94 4.28
C ASP A 81 -11.48 -15.83 2.84
N ASN A 82 -10.76 -15.18 1.93
CA ASN A 82 -11.15 -15.08 0.52
C ASN A 82 -9.96 -15.25 -0.45
N ARG A 83 -9.69 -16.50 -0.82
CA ARG A 83 -8.59 -16.86 -1.73
C ARG A 83 -8.71 -16.31 -3.17
N ARG A 84 -9.82 -15.66 -3.53
CA ARG A 84 -9.97 -14.94 -4.82
C ARG A 84 -9.39 -13.52 -4.77
N THR A 85 -9.06 -13.05 -3.58
CA THR A 85 -8.46 -11.75 -3.34
C THR A 85 -7.11 -11.91 -2.67
N TRP A 86 -6.30 -10.86 -2.74
CA TRP A 86 -4.91 -10.88 -2.32
C TRP A 86 -4.66 -9.82 -1.25
N VAL A 87 -3.80 -10.17 -0.31
CA VAL A 87 -3.10 -9.21 0.55
C VAL A 87 -1.75 -8.88 -0.08
N ALA A 88 -1.47 -7.58 -0.18
CA ALA A 88 -0.16 -7.04 -0.51
C ALA A 88 0.45 -6.44 0.76
N VAL A 89 1.67 -6.84 1.09
CA VAL A 89 2.44 -6.35 2.24
C VAL A 89 3.78 -5.81 1.74
N SER A 90 4.07 -4.56 2.02
CA SER A 90 5.38 -3.96 1.77
C SER A 90 6.09 -3.68 3.07
N VAL A 91 7.32 -4.21 3.20
CA VAL A 91 8.20 -4.03 4.34
C VAL A 91 9.27 -3.02 3.95
N LEU A 92 9.31 -1.92 4.70
CA LEU A 92 10.28 -0.85 4.57
C LEU A 92 11.24 -0.89 5.76
N GLU A 93 12.53 -1.01 5.48
CA GLU A 93 13.60 -0.84 6.46
C GLU A 93 14.27 0.51 6.22
N ILE A 94 14.21 1.41 7.19
CA ILE A 94 14.78 2.76 7.10
C ILE A 94 15.71 3.05 8.26
N HIS A 95 16.81 3.73 7.95
CA HIS A 95 17.65 4.40 8.94
C HIS A 95 17.09 5.81 9.17
N VAL A 96 16.84 6.16 10.43
CA VAL A 96 16.16 7.40 10.77
C VAL A 96 17.10 8.29 11.59
N ASP A 97 17.43 9.47 11.07
CA ASP A 97 18.22 10.49 11.75
C ASP A 97 17.36 11.67 12.19
N LYS A 98 17.95 12.58 12.96
CA LYS A 98 17.28 13.80 13.46
C LYS A 98 16.69 14.65 12.34
N VAL A 99 17.30 14.65 11.15
CA VAL A 99 16.84 15.44 9.99
C VAL A 99 15.52 14.92 9.41
N GLN A 100 15.13 13.68 9.71
CA GLN A 100 13.86 13.08 9.31
C GLN A 100 12.74 13.37 10.33
N HIS A 101 13.03 14.05 11.44
CA HIS A 101 12.00 14.46 12.41
C HIS A 101 10.90 15.29 11.72
N ARG A 102 9.63 15.01 12.05
CA ARG A 102 8.42 15.64 11.47
C ARG A 102 8.18 15.36 9.98
N LYS A 103 9.06 14.63 9.29
CA LYS A 103 8.80 14.22 7.90
C LYS A 103 7.63 13.24 7.84
N LEU A 104 6.89 13.31 6.74
CA LEU A 104 5.77 12.42 6.46
C LEU A 104 6.28 11.17 5.75
N LEU A 105 6.05 10.02 6.36
CA LEU A 105 6.22 8.72 5.76
C LEU A 105 4.89 8.33 5.10
N LYS A 106 4.89 8.25 3.78
CA LYS A 106 3.72 7.95 2.95
C LYS A 106 3.82 6.52 2.42
N CYS A 107 2.75 5.75 2.59
CA CYS A 107 2.54 4.53 1.81
C CYS A 107 1.50 4.82 0.72
N ALA A 108 1.92 4.72 -0.54
CA ALA A 108 1.06 4.82 -1.71
C ALA A 108 0.72 3.41 -2.23
N THR A 109 -0.56 3.17 -2.45
CA THR A 109 -1.12 1.93 -2.98
C THR A 109 -1.69 2.21 -4.37
N ILE A 110 -1.11 1.57 -5.37
CA ILE A 110 -1.48 1.72 -6.77
C ILE A 110 -2.33 0.52 -7.21
N HIS A 111 -3.54 0.80 -7.70
CA HIS A 111 -4.47 -0.20 -8.22
C HIS A 111 -5.47 0.46 -9.19
N GLU A 112 -5.72 -0.17 -10.35
CA GLU A 112 -6.54 0.41 -11.43
C GLU A 112 -8.02 0.64 -11.05
N SER A 113 -8.52 -0.10 -10.07
CA SER A 113 -9.90 0.07 -9.60
C SER A 113 -10.10 1.31 -8.71
N TYR A 114 -9.03 2.00 -8.31
CA TYR A 114 -9.16 3.26 -7.57
C TYR A 114 -9.45 4.41 -8.53
N PRO A 115 -10.28 5.42 -8.15
CA PRO A 115 -10.64 6.53 -9.03
C PRO A 115 -9.43 7.29 -9.61
N THR A 116 -8.39 7.47 -8.80
CA THR A 116 -7.13 8.14 -9.16
C THR A 116 -6.00 7.14 -9.44
N LYS A 117 -6.32 5.85 -9.55
CA LYS A 117 -5.40 4.71 -9.59
C LYS A 117 -4.47 4.56 -8.38
N VAL A 118 -4.51 5.52 -7.43
CA VAL A 118 -3.62 5.59 -6.27
C VAL A 118 -4.40 6.04 -5.05
N LEU A 119 -4.27 5.30 -3.96
CA LEU A 119 -4.63 5.73 -2.61
C LEU A 119 -3.37 5.82 -1.76
N ALA A 120 -3.28 6.81 -0.87
CA ALA A 120 -2.15 6.94 0.03
C ALA A 120 -2.60 7.17 1.46
N ILE A 121 -1.78 6.72 2.40
CA ILE A 121 -1.85 7.12 3.80
C ILE A 121 -0.48 7.62 4.25
N GLU A 122 -0.49 8.55 5.18
CA GLU A 122 0.70 9.21 5.69
C GLU A 122 0.71 9.14 7.20
N VAL A 123 1.91 8.95 7.76
CA VAL A 123 2.17 9.05 9.19
C VAL A 123 3.39 9.94 9.39
N ARG A 124 3.46 10.60 10.54
CA ARG A 124 4.58 11.49 10.84
C ARG A 124 5.67 10.71 11.58
N LEU A 125 6.92 10.92 11.19
CA LEU A 125 8.07 10.42 11.93
C LEU A 125 8.33 11.31 13.15
N ASP A 126 8.37 10.69 14.32
CA ASP A 126 8.74 11.32 15.58
C ASP A 126 10.11 10.79 16.02
N VAL A 127 11.15 11.51 15.62
CA VAL A 127 12.53 11.11 15.91
C VAL A 127 12.96 11.68 17.25
N THR A 128 13.20 10.81 18.23
CA THR A 128 13.68 11.20 19.56
C THR A 128 15.20 11.18 19.61
N CYS A 129 15.79 12.23 20.19
CA CYS A 129 17.19 12.24 20.60
C CYS A 129 17.32 11.59 21.98
N LYS A 130 18.45 10.93 22.27
CA LYS A 130 18.86 10.75 23.66
C LYS A 130 19.19 12.11 24.27
#